data_AF-A0A060STZ9-F1
#
_entry.id   AF-A0A060STZ9-F1
#
_cell.length_a   1.000
_cell.length_b   1.000
_cell.length_c   1.000
_cell.angle_alpha   90.00
_cell.angle_beta   90.00
_cell.angle_gamma   90.00
#
_symmetry.space_group_name_H-M   'P 1'
#
loop_
_entity.id
_entity.type
_entity.pdbx_description
1 polymer ?
#
loop_
_entity_poly.entity_id
_entity_poly.type
_entity_poly.pdbx_seq_one_letter_code
_entity_poly.pdbx_strand_id
1 'polypeptide(L)'
;MALVLPAELARPLDVLLIDNFDSFTWNIYQSLCLLGADVTVIRNDAISPAAFPLLKLNSLIILPRPRPPHHRLRHLARGHQCLVDVFGGHIGYAGEIMHGKVSAIRHDGRGCFKDIPQGIKSTRYHSLSASTSTLPPDLAITSITEDSGVIMGFRVNDESLPPFGIEGIASAVNGQASGSGKVPTILDKIYAQRMKDVEAAKRQPGTTPADLETLLSLSLAPAPISFVQRLKQTPKKPALMAEIKRASPSKGPIAMSANAAQQALTYALAGASVISVLTEPTWFKGSLLDMRLARQAVDALPHRPAILRKDFIFDEYQIAEARLHGADSVLLIVAMLPVPRLHALYEYAKSLGIEPLVEVNNAREMEAALALGAKVIGVNNRNLHDFQVDMSTTSRLADMVRERDVILCALSGIQSSQDVRTYTEQGVGAVLGSANGLSGGTGSRIDLDLARSVVEKGEVGDGERMPIILAGGLTPDNVKEVVATVRPWAVDVSGGVEKADGSGKDAEKVKAFISAAKSV
;
A
#
# COMPACT_ATOMS: atom_id res chain seq x y z
N MET A 1 34.43 -28.38 -18.78
CA MET A 1 34.72 -27.23 -17.90
C MET A 1 34.32 -27.61 -16.48
N ALA A 2 35.17 -27.40 -15.49
CA ALA A 2 34.78 -27.61 -14.10
C ALA A 2 33.56 -26.74 -13.79
N LEU A 3 32.52 -27.33 -13.17
CA LEU A 3 31.36 -26.58 -12.71
C LEU A 3 31.81 -25.71 -11.53
N VAL A 4 31.91 -24.40 -11.75
CA VAL A 4 32.30 -23.43 -10.73
C VAL A 4 31.07 -22.65 -10.31
N LEU A 5 30.77 -22.65 -9.01
CA LEU A 5 29.72 -21.81 -8.45
C LEU A 5 30.18 -20.35 -8.40
N PRO A 6 29.29 -19.38 -8.66
CA PRO A 6 29.53 -17.99 -8.32
C PRO A 6 29.95 -17.85 -6.84
N ALA A 7 30.84 -16.91 -6.54
CA ALA A 7 31.39 -16.72 -5.19
C ALA A 7 30.29 -16.55 -4.12
N GLU A 8 29.19 -15.90 -4.49
CA GLU A 8 28.02 -15.64 -3.65
C GLU A 8 27.24 -16.90 -3.26
N LEU A 9 27.37 -17.98 -4.06
CA LEU A 9 26.71 -19.28 -3.86
C LEU A 9 27.67 -20.37 -3.35
N ALA A 10 28.97 -20.07 -3.27
CA ALA A 10 29.98 -20.99 -2.78
C ALA A 10 30.06 -21.06 -1.23
N ARG A 11 29.16 -20.36 -0.53
CA ARG A 11 29.00 -20.36 0.93
C ARG A 11 27.78 -21.19 1.35
N PRO A 12 27.67 -21.60 2.63
CA PRO A 12 26.42 -22.09 3.18
C PRO A 12 25.31 -21.02 3.05
N LEU A 13 24.15 -21.43 2.55
CA LEU A 13 22.97 -20.60 2.34
C LEU A 13 21.84 -21.09 3.25
N ASP A 14 21.19 -20.14 3.93
CA ASP A 14 20.01 -20.47 4.72
C ASP A 14 18.80 -20.72 3.80
N VAL A 15 18.40 -19.70 3.02
CA VAL A 15 17.35 -19.84 2.01
C VAL A 15 17.87 -19.42 0.64
N LEU A 16 17.77 -20.30 -0.36
CA LEU A 16 17.94 -19.95 -1.76
C LEU A 16 16.57 -19.75 -2.41
N LEU A 17 16.31 -18.54 -2.92
CA LEU A 17 15.10 -18.19 -3.66
C LEU A 17 15.41 -18.05 -5.15
N ILE A 18 14.79 -18.88 -5.99
CA ILE A 18 14.92 -18.83 -7.43
C ILE A 18 13.82 -17.95 -8.03
N ASP A 19 14.24 -16.80 -8.56
CA ASP A 19 13.41 -15.83 -9.26
C ASP A 19 13.31 -16.19 -10.75
N ASN A 20 12.11 -16.59 -11.17
CA ASN A 20 11.80 -16.87 -12.57
C ASN A 20 11.27 -15.62 -13.32
N PHE A 21 11.76 -14.43 -12.96
CA PHE A 21 11.30 -13.14 -13.47
C PHE A 21 9.84 -12.86 -13.10
N ASP A 22 9.49 -13.15 -11.85
CA ASP A 22 8.13 -13.02 -11.32
C ASP A 22 7.97 -11.77 -10.44
N SER A 23 6.83 -11.09 -10.56
CA SER A 23 6.55 -9.87 -9.79
C SER A 23 6.27 -10.14 -8.31
N PHE A 24 5.93 -11.38 -7.92
CA PHE A 24 5.73 -11.79 -6.53
C PHE A 24 7.00 -12.25 -5.83
N THR A 25 8.12 -12.41 -6.54
CA THR A 25 9.43 -12.74 -5.95
C THR A 25 9.77 -11.78 -4.81
N TRP A 26 9.51 -10.50 -5.02
CA TRP A 26 9.78 -9.47 -4.02
C TRP A 26 8.98 -9.66 -2.73
N ASN A 27 7.70 -10.05 -2.85
CA ASN A 27 6.81 -10.23 -1.69
C ASN A 27 7.24 -11.44 -0.85
N ILE A 28 7.67 -12.53 -1.50
CA ILE A 28 8.11 -13.74 -0.82
C ILE A 28 9.48 -13.54 -0.18
N TYR A 29 10.43 -12.93 -0.91
CA TYR A 29 11.72 -12.51 -0.37
C TYR A 29 11.52 -11.64 0.88
N GLN A 30 10.70 -10.59 0.78
CA GLN A 30 10.41 -9.69 1.89
C GLN A 30 9.81 -10.43 3.08
N SER A 31 8.82 -11.31 2.84
CA SER A 31 8.16 -12.06 3.92
C SER A 31 9.14 -12.96 4.67
N LEU A 32 10.04 -13.65 3.95
CA LEU A 32 11.05 -14.52 4.55
C LEU A 32 12.10 -13.73 5.34
N CYS A 33 12.60 -12.64 4.79
CA CYS A 33 13.52 -11.75 5.50
C CYS A 33 12.87 -11.13 6.76
N LEU A 34 11.58 -10.80 6.69
CA LEU A 34 10.82 -10.31 7.85
C LEU A 34 10.68 -11.36 8.96
N LEU A 35 10.65 -12.64 8.60
CA LEU A 35 10.67 -13.79 9.51
C LEU A 35 12.09 -14.16 9.99
N GLY A 36 13.12 -13.43 9.55
CA GLY A 36 14.51 -13.59 10.00
C GLY A 36 15.37 -14.51 9.15
N ALA A 37 14.89 -14.99 7.99
CA ALA A 37 15.67 -15.83 7.10
C ALA A 37 16.77 -15.04 6.36
N ASP A 38 17.98 -15.62 6.23
CA ASP A 38 19.01 -15.12 5.30
C ASP A 38 18.71 -15.63 3.88
N VAL A 39 18.04 -14.80 3.08
CA VAL A 39 17.57 -15.18 1.74
C VAL A 39 18.56 -14.70 0.67
N THR A 40 19.13 -15.64 -0.06
CA THR A 40 19.89 -15.37 -1.29
C THR A 40 18.98 -15.56 -2.49
N VAL A 41 18.91 -14.57 -3.38
CA VAL A 41 18.05 -14.60 -4.57
C VAL A 41 18.89 -14.73 -5.82
N ILE A 42 18.57 -15.70 -6.67
CA ILE A 42 19.18 -15.84 -8.00
C ILE A 42 18.12 -15.93 -9.08
N ARG A 43 18.46 -15.50 -10.29
CA ARG A 43 17.62 -15.76 -11.47
C ARG A 43 17.66 -17.25 -11.82
N ASN A 44 16.59 -17.76 -12.42
CA ASN A 44 16.48 -19.17 -12.80
C ASN A 44 17.50 -19.63 -13.85
N ASP A 45 18.19 -18.70 -14.50
CA ASP A 45 19.26 -18.92 -15.49
C ASP A 45 20.66 -18.59 -14.94
N ALA A 46 20.79 -18.22 -13.66
CA ALA A 46 22.06 -17.80 -13.06
C ALA A 46 23.05 -18.96 -12.86
N ILE A 47 22.58 -20.20 -12.74
CA ILE A 47 23.41 -21.40 -12.62
C ILE A 47 22.83 -22.55 -13.45
N SER A 48 23.71 -23.44 -13.92
CA SER A 48 23.29 -24.67 -14.59
C SER A 48 22.62 -25.63 -13.58
N PRO A 49 21.59 -26.41 -13.98
CA PRO A 49 21.01 -27.46 -13.14
C PRO A 49 22.04 -28.46 -12.59
N ALA A 50 23.12 -28.73 -13.34
CA ALA A 50 24.22 -29.58 -12.90
C ALA A 50 25.01 -29.00 -11.71
N ALA A 51 24.82 -27.73 -11.36
CA ALA A 51 25.48 -27.04 -10.25
C ALA A 51 24.75 -27.21 -8.91
N PHE A 52 23.47 -27.60 -8.93
CA PHE A 52 22.65 -27.73 -7.72
C PHE A 52 23.23 -28.71 -6.69
N PRO A 53 23.78 -29.88 -7.07
CA PRO A 53 24.41 -30.78 -6.11
C PRO A 53 25.63 -30.19 -5.38
N LEU A 54 26.20 -29.09 -5.89
CA LEU A 54 27.35 -28.41 -5.27
C LEU A 54 26.93 -27.36 -4.24
N LEU A 55 25.65 -26.96 -4.22
CA LEU A 55 25.14 -25.95 -3.29
C LEU A 55 24.99 -26.54 -1.88
N LYS A 56 25.30 -25.71 -0.88
CA LYS A 56 25.06 -26.04 0.53
C LYS A 56 23.91 -25.16 1.03
N LEU A 57 22.69 -25.68 0.99
CA LEU A 57 21.48 -24.93 1.35
C LEU A 57 20.66 -25.62 2.44
N ASN A 58 20.03 -24.83 3.33
CA ASN A 58 19.03 -25.35 4.27
C ASN A 58 17.64 -25.41 3.63
N SER A 59 17.29 -24.44 2.79
CA SER A 59 15.97 -24.36 2.14
C SER A 59 16.05 -23.82 0.72
N LEU A 60 15.22 -24.38 -0.17
CA LEU A 60 15.08 -23.96 -1.56
C LEU A 60 13.64 -23.54 -1.84
N ILE A 61 13.46 -22.35 -2.40
CA ILE A 61 12.16 -21.86 -2.84
C ILE A 61 12.25 -21.54 -4.33
N ILE A 62 11.36 -22.12 -5.12
CA ILE A 62 11.31 -21.90 -6.56
C ILE A 62 9.97 -21.24 -6.90
N LEU A 63 10.01 -20.06 -7.52
CA LEU A 63 8.81 -19.34 -7.87
C LEU A 63 8.36 -19.61 -9.30
N PRO A 64 7.07 -19.86 -9.53
CA PRO A 64 6.56 -20.07 -10.87
C PRO A 64 6.29 -18.78 -11.63
N ARG A 65 6.33 -18.86 -12.98
CA ARG A 65 5.77 -17.82 -13.87
C ARG A 65 4.25 -17.97 -14.04
N PRO A 66 3.52 -16.85 -14.17
CA PRO A 66 2.23 -16.77 -14.84
C PRO A 66 2.43 -16.46 -16.34
N ARG A 67 2.22 -17.43 -17.25
CA ARG A 67 2.09 -17.17 -18.71
C ARG A 67 1.04 -18.08 -19.38
N PRO A 68 0.41 -17.63 -20.50
CA PRO A 68 -0.59 -18.41 -21.24
C PRO A 68 0.02 -19.53 -22.13
N PRO A 69 -0.80 -20.48 -22.61
CA PRO A 69 -0.37 -21.80 -23.06
C PRO A 69 0.01 -21.85 -24.55
N HIS A 70 0.93 -21.01 -25.03
CA HIS A 70 1.47 -21.20 -26.38
C HIS A 70 2.95 -20.82 -26.41
N HIS A 71 3.81 -21.85 -26.37
CA HIS A 71 5.08 -22.01 -27.10
C HIS A 71 5.98 -23.01 -26.37
N ARG A 72 6.59 -23.90 -27.16
CA ARG A 72 7.36 -25.10 -26.77
C ARG A 72 8.73 -24.78 -26.15
N LEU A 73 8.77 -24.03 -25.05
CA LEU A 73 9.90 -24.01 -24.11
C LEU A 73 9.40 -24.60 -22.80
N ARG A 74 9.55 -25.92 -22.69
CA ARG A 74 9.00 -26.75 -21.61
C ARG A 74 9.74 -26.49 -20.29
N HIS A 75 8.97 -26.52 -19.19
CA HIS A 75 9.35 -26.83 -17.81
C HIS A 75 9.47 -25.74 -16.73
N LEU A 76 8.97 -24.50 -16.87
CA LEU A 76 8.88 -23.62 -15.68
C LEU A 76 7.70 -22.62 -15.74
N ALA A 77 6.49 -23.14 -15.86
CA ALA A 77 5.26 -22.39 -15.71
C ALA A 77 4.31 -23.14 -14.76
N ARG A 78 3.84 -22.47 -13.70
CA ARG A 78 2.90 -22.95 -12.65
C ARG A 78 3.53 -23.83 -11.55
N GLY A 79 3.65 -23.31 -10.32
CA GLY A 79 4.58 -23.83 -9.29
C GLY A 79 4.30 -25.25 -8.86
N HIS A 80 3.11 -25.50 -8.30
CA HIS A 80 2.70 -26.84 -7.89
C HIS A 80 2.10 -27.66 -9.04
N GLN A 81 1.60 -27.03 -10.11
CA GLN A 81 0.99 -27.71 -11.26
C GLN A 81 2.04 -28.31 -12.19
N CYS A 82 3.23 -27.71 -12.27
CA CYS A 82 4.36 -28.27 -13.01
C CYS A 82 4.84 -29.57 -12.38
N LEU A 83 4.80 -29.72 -11.05
CA LEU A 83 5.09 -31.00 -10.40
C LEU A 83 4.10 -32.08 -10.86
N VAL A 84 2.80 -31.78 -10.87
CA VAL A 84 1.81 -32.75 -11.34
C VAL A 84 2.01 -33.11 -12.82
N ASP A 85 2.29 -32.14 -13.69
CA ASP A 85 2.57 -32.36 -15.12
C ASP A 85 3.84 -33.20 -15.35
N VAL A 86 4.92 -32.91 -14.62
CA VAL A 86 6.21 -33.65 -14.71
C VAL A 86 6.05 -35.11 -14.28
N PHE A 87 5.26 -35.37 -13.24
CA PHE A 87 4.97 -36.73 -12.78
C PHE A 87 3.82 -37.39 -13.59
N GLY A 88 3.36 -36.78 -14.69
CA GLY A 88 2.40 -37.37 -15.63
C GLY A 88 0.93 -37.22 -15.25
N GLY A 89 0.59 -36.37 -14.28
CA GLY A 89 -0.77 -36.07 -13.87
C GLY A 89 -1.45 -34.99 -14.71
N HIS A 90 -2.79 -34.96 -14.71
CA HIS A 90 -3.57 -34.01 -15.51
C HIS A 90 -3.97 -32.75 -14.72
N ILE A 91 -3.76 -31.58 -15.32
CA ILE A 91 -4.23 -30.29 -14.83
C ILE A 91 -5.47 -29.85 -15.62
N GLY A 92 -6.59 -29.69 -14.93
CA GLY A 92 -7.88 -29.30 -15.52
C GLY A 92 -8.47 -28.04 -14.90
N TYR A 93 -9.63 -27.61 -15.41
CA TYR A 93 -10.41 -26.54 -14.80
C TYR A 93 -10.85 -26.93 -13.40
N ALA A 94 -10.65 -26.05 -12.42
CA ALA A 94 -10.91 -26.32 -11.01
C ALA A 94 -12.41 -26.34 -10.65
N GLY A 95 -13.31 -26.12 -11.62
CA GLY A 95 -14.75 -26.04 -11.41
C GLY A 95 -15.23 -24.66 -10.95
N GLU A 96 -14.32 -23.75 -10.61
CA GLU A 96 -14.63 -22.43 -10.05
C GLU A 96 -13.64 -21.33 -10.52
N ILE A 97 -14.13 -20.09 -10.62
CA ILE A 97 -13.32 -18.91 -10.99
C ILE A 97 -13.03 -18.10 -9.73
N MET A 98 -11.79 -18.21 -9.24
CA MET A 98 -11.32 -17.52 -8.03
C MET A 98 -10.15 -16.59 -8.41
N HIS A 99 -10.44 -15.29 -8.54
CA HIS A 99 -9.45 -14.23 -8.79
C HIS A 99 -9.41 -13.26 -7.60
N GLY A 100 -8.52 -13.51 -6.64
CA GLY A 100 -8.36 -12.67 -5.44
C GLY A 100 -9.36 -12.95 -4.32
N LYS A 101 -10.04 -14.10 -4.37
CA LYS A 101 -10.97 -14.53 -3.31
C LYS A 101 -10.27 -15.43 -2.30
N VAL A 102 -10.76 -15.45 -1.07
CA VAL A 102 -10.18 -16.21 0.04
C VAL A 102 -10.93 -17.53 0.22
N SER A 103 -10.20 -18.62 0.44
CA SER A 103 -10.76 -19.92 0.83
C SER A 103 -10.14 -20.39 2.15
N ALA A 104 -10.94 -21.07 2.98
CA ALA A 104 -10.39 -21.83 4.11
C ALA A 104 -9.68 -23.07 3.59
N ILE A 105 -8.57 -23.43 4.25
CA ILE A 105 -7.71 -24.55 3.85
C ILE A 105 -7.71 -25.63 4.91
N ARG A 106 -8.00 -26.85 4.46
CA ARG A 106 -7.79 -28.09 5.21
C ARG A 106 -6.45 -28.71 4.82
N HIS A 107 -5.64 -29.10 5.78
CA HIS A 107 -4.29 -29.63 5.54
C HIS A 107 -3.97 -30.90 6.33
N ASP A 108 -2.94 -31.63 5.91
CA ASP A 108 -2.51 -32.90 6.53
C ASP A 108 -1.77 -32.73 7.87
N GLY A 109 -1.38 -31.50 8.21
CA GLY A 109 -0.71 -31.16 9.48
C GLY A 109 0.75 -31.63 9.54
N ARG A 110 1.35 -31.94 8.38
CA ARG A 110 2.72 -32.43 8.24
C ARG A 110 3.58 -31.41 7.50
N GLY A 111 4.90 -31.53 7.64
CA GLY A 111 5.85 -30.64 6.96
C GLY A 111 5.60 -29.16 7.32
N CYS A 112 5.38 -28.32 6.32
CA CYS A 112 5.10 -26.88 6.51
C CYS A 112 3.77 -26.56 7.21
N PHE A 113 2.88 -27.55 7.37
CA PHE A 113 1.62 -27.41 8.10
C PHE A 113 1.69 -27.94 9.54
N LYS A 114 2.87 -28.38 10.00
CA LYS A 114 3.06 -28.79 11.39
C LYS A 114 2.77 -27.61 12.31
N ASP A 115 1.94 -27.83 13.32
CA ASP A 115 1.51 -26.82 14.32
C ASP A 115 0.71 -25.62 13.74
N ILE A 116 0.29 -25.73 12.47
CA ILE A 116 -0.60 -24.73 11.84
C ILE A 116 -2.07 -25.11 12.15
N PRO A 117 -2.92 -24.16 12.59
CA PRO A 117 -4.34 -24.42 12.79
C PRO A 117 -5.06 -24.77 11.48
N GLN A 118 -6.09 -25.62 11.55
CA GLN A 118 -6.96 -25.87 10.40
C GLN A 118 -7.78 -24.62 10.04
N GLY A 119 -8.24 -24.53 8.78
CA GLY A 119 -9.11 -23.45 8.32
C GLY A 119 -8.40 -22.12 8.07
N ILE A 120 -7.06 -22.12 7.97
CA ILE A 120 -6.30 -20.93 7.56
C ILE A 120 -6.85 -20.37 6.25
N LYS A 121 -6.86 -19.06 6.15
CA LYS A 121 -7.39 -18.34 5.00
C LYS A 121 -6.29 -18.12 3.97
N SER A 122 -6.50 -18.59 2.75
CA SER A 122 -5.55 -18.43 1.63
C SER A 122 -6.23 -17.78 0.43
N THR A 123 -5.57 -16.80 -0.17
CA THR A 123 -6.07 -16.10 -1.37
C THR A 123 -5.79 -16.92 -2.61
N ARG A 124 -6.82 -17.11 -3.44
CA ARG A 124 -6.77 -17.91 -4.67
C ARG A 124 -6.79 -17.04 -5.91
N TYR A 125 -5.89 -17.36 -6.83
CA TYR A 125 -5.73 -16.71 -8.14
C TYR A 125 -5.67 -17.73 -9.29
N HIS A 126 -6.10 -18.97 -9.06
CA HIS A 126 -6.00 -20.05 -10.05
C HIS A 126 -7.37 -20.59 -10.44
N SER A 127 -7.62 -20.68 -11.75
CA SER A 127 -8.79 -21.34 -12.35
C SER A 127 -8.54 -22.79 -12.72
N LEU A 128 -7.29 -23.26 -12.66
CA LEU A 128 -6.92 -24.65 -12.92
C LEU A 128 -6.38 -25.31 -11.64
N SER A 129 -6.57 -26.62 -11.52
CA SER A 129 -6.10 -27.47 -10.43
C SER A 129 -5.80 -28.87 -10.97
N ALA A 130 -4.99 -29.64 -10.25
CA ALA A 130 -4.89 -31.08 -10.53
C ALA A 130 -6.21 -31.77 -10.20
N SER A 131 -6.52 -32.82 -10.97
CA SER A 131 -7.62 -33.72 -10.63
C SER A 131 -7.14 -34.79 -9.65
N THR A 132 -7.94 -35.07 -8.62
CA THR A 132 -7.69 -36.20 -7.70
C THR A 132 -7.69 -37.54 -8.43
N SER A 133 -8.44 -37.68 -9.53
CA SER A 133 -8.52 -38.91 -10.32
C SER A 133 -7.27 -39.23 -11.14
N THR A 134 -6.38 -38.26 -11.34
CA THR A 134 -5.19 -38.39 -12.18
C THR A 134 -3.93 -38.03 -11.41
N LEU A 135 -3.96 -38.05 -10.07
CA LEU A 135 -2.81 -37.69 -9.27
C LEU A 135 -1.79 -38.83 -9.31
N PRO A 136 -0.52 -38.58 -9.70
CA PRO A 136 0.52 -39.59 -9.69
C PRO A 136 0.75 -40.17 -8.28
N PRO A 137 1.07 -41.46 -8.15
CA PRO A 137 1.27 -42.12 -6.85
C PRO A 137 2.45 -41.50 -6.05
N ASP A 138 3.41 -40.92 -6.76
CA ASP A 138 4.57 -40.23 -6.19
C ASP A 138 4.22 -38.88 -5.56
N LEU A 139 2.97 -38.41 -5.65
CA LEU A 139 2.51 -37.15 -5.06
C LEU A 139 1.42 -37.39 -4.00
N ALA A 140 1.66 -36.93 -2.78
CA ALA A 140 0.64 -36.83 -1.73
C ALA A 140 0.01 -35.43 -1.70
N ILE A 141 -1.32 -35.37 -1.61
CA ILE A 141 -2.04 -34.11 -1.36
C ILE A 141 -1.76 -33.65 0.08
N THR A 142 -1.28 -32.42 0.25
CA THR A 142 -1.00 -31.85 1.58
C THR A 142 -2.07 -30.88 2.04
N SER A 143 -2.78 -30.23 1.12
CA SER A 143 -3.84 -29.28 1.44
C SER A 143 -4.88 -29.17 0.35
N ILE A 144 -6.13 -28.91 0.76
CA ILE A 144 -7.28 -28.65 -0.11
C ILE A 144 -8.13 -27.50 0.46
N THR A 145 -8.99 -26.91 -0.36
CA THR A 145 -10.03 -25.99 0.13
C THR A 145 -11.10 -26.76 0.90
N GLU A 146 -11.62 -26.15 1.98
CA GLU A 146 -12.68 -26.76 2.78
C GLU A 146 -14.00 -26.87 2.01
N ASP A 147 -14.37 -25.81 1.27
CA ASP A 147 -15.68 -25.69 0.65
C ASP A 147 -15.84 -26.56 -0.62
N SER A 148 -14.83 -26.54 -1.50
CA SER A 148 -14.91 -27.16 -2.83
C SER A 148 -13.95 -28.33 -3.02
N GLY A 149 -13.08 -28.62 -2.04
CA GLY A 149 -12.12 -29.72 -2.11
C GLY A 149 -11.02 -29.53 -3.15
N VAL A 150 -10.90 -28.35 -3.76
CA VAL A 150 -9.85 -28.03 -4.74
C VAL A 150 -8.47 -28.16 -4.09
N ILE A 151 -7.55 -28.82 -4.78
CA ILE A 151 -6.22 -29.12 -4.27
C ILE A 151 -5.36 -27.85 -4.24
N MET A 152 -4.71 -27.61 -3.10
CA MET A 152 -3.93 -26.42 -2.81
C MET A 152 -2.43 -26.72 -2.63
N GLY A 153 -2.04 -27.98 -2.40
CA GLY A 153 -0.65 -28.36 -2.23
C GLY A 153 -0.37 -29.85 -2.39
N PHE A 154 0.88 -30.16 -2.74
CA PHE A 154 1.40 -31.52 -2.90
C PHE A 154 2.74 -31.66 -2.18
N ARG A 155 3.10 -32.92 -1.87
CA ARG A 155 4.42 -33.34 -1.43
C ARG A 155 4.84 -34.53 -2.28
N VAL A 156 6.11 -34.58 -2.68
CA VAL A 156 6.68 -35.76 -3.36
C VAL A 156 6.93 -36.86 -2.33
N ASN A 157 6.46 -38.07 -2.60
CA ASN A 157 6.65 -39.27 -1.78
C ASN A 157 7.90 -40.03 -2.26
N ASP A 158 9.04 -39.35 -2.27
CA ASP A 158 10.32 -39.97 -2.63
C ASP A 158 11.24 -39.93 -1.41
N GLU A 159 11.49 -41.10 -0.82
CA GLU A 159 12.35 -41.27 0.36
C GLU A 159 13.85 -41.12 0.03
N SER A 160 14.22 -41.09 -1.25
CA SER A 160 15.59 -40.87 -1.72
C SER A 160 15.95 -39.39 -1.85
N LEU A 161 14.95 -38.50 -1.91
CA LEU A 161 15.17 -37.06 -1.78
C LEU A 161 15.57 -36.74 -0.34
N PRO A 162 16.60 -35.89 -0.11
CA PRO A 162 16.97 -35.52 1.24
C PRO A 162 15.73 -34.96 1.95
N PRO A 163 15.47 -35.32 3.22
CA PRO A 163 14.39 -34.72 3.97
C PRO A 163 14.61 -33.22 3.93
N PHE A 164 13.66 -32.47 3.36
CA PHE A 164 13.66 -31.00 3.42
C PHE A 164 13.38 -30.63 4.89
N GLY A 165 14.41 -30.76 5.72
CA GLY A 165 14.37 -30.55 7.14
C GLY A 165 14.22 -29.07 7.43
N ILE A 166 13.02 -28.67 7.84
CA ILE A 166 12.73 -27.35 8.42
C ILE A 166 13.29 -27.20 9.86
N GLU A 167 14.22 -28.07 10.27
CA GLU A 167 14.83 -28.04 11.60
C GLU A 167 15.61 -26.74 11.85
N GLY A 168 16.09 -26.06 10.80
CA GLY A 168 16.65 -24.71 10.89
C GLY A 168 15.61 -23.62 11.22
N ILE A 169 14.35 -23.79 10.82
CA ILE A 169 13.25 -22.88 11.16
C ILE A 169 12.72 -23.20 12.57
N ALA A 170 12.68 -24.47 12.96
CA ALA A 170 12.20 -24.90 14.27
C ALA A 170 13.22 -24.71 15.43
N SER A 171 14.53 -24.76 15.16
CA SER A 171 15.55 -24.49 16.21
C SER A 171 15.61 -23.01 16.62
N ALA A 172 15.18 -22.09 15.74
CA ALA A 172 14.91 -20.70 16.11
C ALA A 172 13.69 -20.56 17.06
N VAL A 173 12.83 -21.59 17.14
CA VAL A 173 11.64 -21.61 18.00
C VAL A 173 11.90 -22.29 19.34
N ASN A 174 12.87 -23.23 19.43
CA ASN A 174 13.08 -24.06 20.62
C ASN A 174 14.43 -23.90 21.34
N GLY A 175 15.33 -23.02 20.89
CA GLY A 175 16.48 -22.60 21.68
C GLY A 175 16.04 -21.68 22.82
N GLN A 176 16.16 -22.13 24.07
CA GLN A 176 15.82 -21.38 25.29
C GLN A 176 16.40 -19.95 25.28
N ALA A 177 15.59 -19.00 24.84
CA ALA A 177 15.72 -17.60 25.21
C ALA A 177 14.79 -17.37 26.40
N SER A 178 15.39 -17.16 27.57
CA SER A 178 14.75 -16.65 28.78
C SER A 178 14.30 -15.18 28.62
N GLY A 179 13.63 -14.85 27.51
CA GLY A 179 13.10 -13.53 27.20
C GLY A 179 11.90 -13.62 26.27
N SER A 180 10.70 -13.37 26.80
CA SER A 180 9.43 -13.31 26.09
C SER A 180 9.35 -12.07 25.16
N GLY A 181 10.07 -12.06 24.03
CA GLY A 181 10.00 -10.98 23.05
C GLY A 181 9.05 -11.28 21.90
N LYS A 182 7.96 -10.51 21.75
CA LYS A 182 7.14 -10.49 20.51
C LYS A 182 8.02 -10.07 19.32
N VAL A 183 7.82 -10.68 18.15
CA VAL A 183 8.45 -10.22 16.89
C VAL A 183 8.05 -8.75 16.66
N PRO A 184 9.01 -7.82 16.48
CA PRO A 184 8.70 -6.40 16.33
C PRO A 184 7.89 -6.14 15.07
N THR A 185 6.75 -5.48 15.23
CA THR A 185 5.90 -5.02 14.13
C THR A 185 6.63 -3.94 13.33
N ILE A 186 6.13 -3.63 12.13
CA ILE A 186 6.70 -2.54 11.32
C ILE A 186 6.64 -1.19 12.03
N LEU A 187 5.59 -0.94 12.82
CA LEU A 187 5.48 0.23 13.67
C LEU A 187 6.62 0.27 14.71
N ASP A 188 6.94 -0.87 15.33
CA ASP A 188 8.05 -0.97 16.29
C ASP A 188 9.41 -0.70 15.63
N LYS A 189 9.61 -1.20 14.40
CA LYS A 189 10.83 -0.95 13.62
C LYS A 189 10.97 0.52 13.26
N ILE A 190 9.89 1.16 12.81
CA ILE A 190 9.87 2.58 12.51
C ILE A 190 10.17 3.39 13.75
N TYR A 191 9.49 3.10 14.86
CA TYR A 191 9.70 3.78 16.14
C TYR A 191 11.15 3.69 16.60
N ALA A 192 11.73 2.48 16.61
CA ALA A 192 13.10 2.24 17.03
C ALA A 192 14.13 3.00 16.18
N GLN A 193 13.94 3.06 14.87
CA GLN A 193 14.81 3.85 14.01
C GLN A 193 14.61 5.35 14.22
N ARG A 194 13.37 5.80 14.37
CA ARG A 194 13.04 7.21 14.55
C ARG A 194 13.59 7.76 15.86
N MET A 195 13.69 6.94 16.92
CA MET A 195 14.44 7.29 18.14
C MET A 195 15.90 7.62 17.85
N LYS A 196 16.61 6.76 17.10
CA LYS A 196 18.02 7.00 16.75
C LYS A 196 18.19 8.29 15.96
N ASP A 197 17.31 8.50 15.00
CA ASP A 197 17.37 9.65 14.13
C ASP A 197 17.02 10.96 14.86
N VAL A 198 16.07 10.96 15.83
CA VAL A 198 15.76 12.12 16.69
C VAL A 198 16.93 12.43 17.62
N GLU A 199 17.53 11.42 18.23
CA GLU A 199 18.72 11.61 19.07
C GLU A 199 19.91 12.14 18.27
N ALA A 200 20.05 11.73 17.00
CA ALA A 200 21.05 12.31 16.11
C ALA A 200 20.74 13.80 15.82
N ALA A 201 19.49 14.15 15.54
CA ALA A 201 19.08 15.53 15.26
C ALA A 201 19.30 16.46 16.47
N LYS A 202 18.97 16.00 17.69
CA LYS A 202 19.20 16.74 18.95
C LYS A 202 20.66 17.07 19.24
N ARG A 203 21.61 16.36 18.59
CA ARG A 203 23.05 16.57 18.74
C ARG A 203 23.65 17.45 17.65
N GLN A 204 22.89 17.78 16.61
CA GLN A 204 23.37 18.63 15.53
C GLN A 204 23.40 20.09 16.01
N PRO A 205 24.52 20.81 15.81
CA PRO A 205 24.58 22.25 16.10
C PRO A 205 23.50 23.03 15.35
N GLY A 206 22.76 23.89 16.05
CA GLY A 206 21.67 24.69 15.49
C GLY A 206 20.29 24.02 15.57
N THR A 207 20.24 22.74 15.95
CA THR A 207 19.00 22.00 16.21
C THR A 207 19.06 21.23 17.52
N THR A 208 19.86 21.68 18.49
CA THR A 208 19.77 21.12 19.85
C THR A 208 18.45 21.54 20.51
N PRO A 209 17.99 20.85 21.57
CA PRO A 209 16.79 21.29 22.31
C PRO A 209 16.87 22.76 22.76
N ALA A 210 18.03 23.20 23.24
CA ALA A 210 18.26 24.59 23.65
C ALA A 210 18.23 25.57 22.46
N ASP A 211 18.75 25.15 21.29
CA ASP A 211 18.62 25.95 20.07
C ASP A 211 17.15 26.12 19.69
N LEU A 212 16.38 25.03 19.65
CA LEU A 212 14.96 25.12 19.28
C LEU A 212 14.15 25.98 20.24
N GLU A 213 14.40 25.85 21.55
CA GLU A 213 13.80 26.72 22.57
C GLU A 213 14.14 28.19 22.33
N THR A 214 15.41 28.49 22.04
CA THR A 214 15.86 29.85 21.70
C THR A 214 15.15 30.35 20.44
N LEU A 215 15.10 29.58 19.36
CA LEU A 215 14.47 29.97 18.10
C LEU A 215 12.95 30.20 18.26
N LEU A 216 12.28 29.41 19.10
CA LEU A 216 10.86 29.61 19.45
C LEU A 216 10.67 30.89 20.27
N SER A 217 11.54 31.16 21.25
CA SER A 217 11.47 32.39 22.07
C SER A 217 11.68 33.67 21.23
N LEU A 218 12.49 33.58 20.17
CA LEU A 218 12.72 34.64 19.19
C LEU A 218 11.57 34.77 18.17
N SER A 219 10.51 33.96 18.29
CA SER A 219 9.35 33.97 17.38
C SER A 219 9.72 33.74 15.91
N LEU A 220 10.74 32.92 15.64
CA LEU A 220 11.18 32.62 14.27
C LEU A 220 10.28 31.61 13.55
N ALA A 221 9.42 30.91 14.29
CA ALA A 221 8.43 30.03 13.68
C ALA A 221 7.39 30.85 12.91
N PRO A 222 7.05 30.49 11.65
CA PRO A 222 5.96 31.13 10.93
C PRO A 222 4.65 31.07 11.72
N ALA A 223 3.84 32.13 11.61
CA ALA A 223 2.53 32.20 12.24
C ALA A 223 1.65 31.01 11.78
N PRO A 224 1.14 30.19 12.72
CA PRO A 224 0.30 29.06 12.35
C PRO A 224 -1.11 29.55 12.00
N ILE A 225 -1.80 28.82 11.12
CA ILE A 225 -3.25 28.95 10.98
C ILE A 225 -3.96 27.88 11.80
N SER A 226 -5.16 28.18 12.27
CA SER A 226 -5.94 27.21 13.03
C SER A 226 -6.36 26.01 12.16
N PHE A 227 -5.78 24.84 12.43
CA PHE A 227 -6.14 23.57 11.80
C PHE A 227 -7.65 23.25 11.91
N VAL A 228 -8.24 23.42 13.10
CA VAL A 228 -9.68 23.16 13.35
C VAL A 228 -10.56 24.06 12.47
N GLN A 229 -10.34 25.37 12.52
CA GLN A 229 -11.08 26.33 11.69
C GLN A 229 -10.89 26.09 10.20
N ARG A 230 -9.69 25.73 9.74
CA ARG A 230 -9.43 25.42 8.32
C ARG A 230 -10.28 24.24 7.83
N LEU A 231 -10.44 23.19 8.66
CA LEU A 231 -11.32 22.07 8.38
C LEU A 231 -12.81 22.46 8.43
N LYS A 232 -13.23 23.27 9.39
CA LYS A 232 -14.63 23.73 9.52
C LYS A 232 -15.06 24.66 8.38
N GLN A 233 -14.15 25.49 7.88
CA GLN A 233 -14.38 26.49 6.82
C GLN A 233 -14.09 25.97 5.41
N THR A 234 -14.00 24.65 5.23
CA THR A 234 -13.86 24.09 3.88
C THR A 234 -15.09 24.43 3.04
N PRO A 235 -14.95 24.90 1.78
CA PRO A 235 -16.08 25.18 0.91
C PRO A 235 -16.87 23.92 0.53
N LYS A 236 -16.18 22.78 0.44
CA LYS A 236 -16.75 21.47 0.13
C LYS A 236 -16.43 20.50 1.26
N LYS A 237 -17.46 19.80 1.74
CA LYS A 237 -17.31 18.74 2.74
C LYS A 237 -17.31 17.36 2.06
N PRO A 238 -16.53 16.40 2.57
CA PRO A 238 -15.54 16.54 3.64
C PRO A 238 -14.31 17.33 3.18
N ALA A 239 -13.59 17.94 4.12
CA ALA A 239 -12.34 18.64 3.84
C ALA A 239 -11.29 17.66 3.31
N LEU A 240 -10.61 18.01 2.21
CA LEU A 240 -9.53 17.19 1.66
C LEU A 240 -8.20 17.51 2.34
N MET A 241 -7.56 16.48 2.89
CA MET A 241 -6.17 16.49 3.36
C MET A 241 -5.29 15.74 2.34
N ALA A 242 -4.62 16.49 1.48
CA ALA A 242 -3.82 15.93 0.39
C ALA A 242 -2.40 15.59 0.86
N GLU A 243 -1.99 14.34 0.66
CA GLU A 243 -0.73 13.80 1.20
C GLU A 243 0.39 13.76 0.15
N ILE A 244 1.49 14.46 0.46
CA ILE A 244 2.77 14.40 -0.25
C ILE A 244 3.56 13.22 0.29
N LYS A 245 3.78 12.21 -0.55
CA LYS A 245 4.41 10.94 -0.17
C LYS A 245 5.24 10.33 -1.30
N ARG A 246 6.53 10.09 -1.05
CA ARG A 246 7.44 9.46 -2.01
C ARG A 246 7.45 7.96 -1.94
N ALA A 247 7.30 7.38 -0.74
CA ALA A 247 7.28 5.94 -0.54
C ALA A 247 6.38 5.55 0.65
N SER A 248 6.09 4.26 0.83
CA SER A 248 5.52 3.74 2.07
C SER A 248 6.03 2.33 2.36
N PRO A 249 6.03 1.87 3.63
CA PRO A 249 6.39 0.49 3.97
C PRO A 249 5.61 -0.57 3.19
N SER A 250 4.34 -0.28 2.88
CA SER A 250 3.42 -1.19 2.21
C SER A 250 3.47 -1.17 0.68
N LYS A 251 3.91 -0.08 0.06
CA LYS A 251 3.93 0.08 -1.41
C LYS A 251 5.33 0.29 -1.98
N GLY A 252 6.35 0.43 -1.13
CA GLY A 252 7.70 0.80 -1.56
C GLY A 252 7.73 2.21 -2.16
N PRO A 253 8.67 2.48 -3.10
CA PRO A 253 8.72 3.73 -3.85
C PRO A 253 7.43 3.98 -4.65
N ILE A 254 6.86 5.17 -4.52
CA ILE A 254 5.62 5.61 -5.19
C ILE A 254 5.93 6.75 -6.17
N ALA A 255 6.62 7.80 -5.70
CA ALA A 255 6.89 9.00 -6.48
C ALA A 255 8.21 9.64 -6.02
N MET A 256 9.32 8.96 -6.28
CA MET A 256 10.65 9.39 -5.82
C MET A 256 11.09 10.73 -6.40
N SER A 257 10.62 11.09 -7.60
CA SER A 257 10.89 12.38 -8.25
C SER A 257 9.95 13.50 -7.80
N ALA A 258 9.03 13.25 -6.86
CA ALA A 258 8.06 14.26 -6.43
C ALA A 258 8.76 15.48 -5.80
N ASN A 259 8.47 16.66 -6.35
CA ASN A 259 8.83 17.95 -5.78
C ASN A 259 7.73 18.41 -4.82
N ALA A 260 8.06 18.52 -3.53
CA ALA A 260 7.08 18.84 -2.49
C ALA A 260 6.47 20.25 -2.65
N ALA A 261 7.25 21.25 -3.06
CA ALA A 261 6.76 22.61 -3.27
C ALA A 261 5.75 22.67 -4.43
N GLN A 262 6.11 22.07 -5.57
CA GLN A 262 5.22 22.00 -6.73
C GLN A 262 3.93 21.25 -6.40
N GLN A 263 4.04 20.10 -5.73
CA GLN A 263 2.87 19.30 -5.37
C GLN A 263 1.97 20.00 -4.33
N ALA A 264 2.56 20.71 -3.37
CA ALA A 264 1.83 21.53 -2.41
C ALA A 264 1.02 22.63 -3.10
N LEU A 265 1.62 23.37 -4.05
CA LEU A 265 0.92 24.38 -4.81
C LEU A 265 -0.22 23.78 -5.64
N THR A 266 0.03 22.66 -6.32
CA THR A 266 -1.01 21.92 -7.06
C THR A 266 -2.18 21.54 -6.14
N TYR A 267 -1.90 21.00 -4.95
CA TYR A 267 -2.94 20.63 -4.00
C TYR A 267 -3.71 21.83 -3.45
N ALA A 268 -3.03 22.94 -3.18
CA ALA A 268 -3.68 24.18 -2.75
C ALA A 268 -4.64 24.72 -3.82
N LEU A 269 -4.18 24.79 -5.07
CA LEU A 269 -4.99 25.25 -6.20
C LEU A 269 -6.16 24.30 -6.52
N ALA A 270 -5.99 23.00 -6.25
CA ALA A 270 -7.06 22.01 -6.36
C ALA A 270 -8.09 22.07 -5.21
N GLY A 271 -7.89 22.94 -4.22
CA GLY A 271 -8.83 23.16 -3.10
C GLY A 271 -8.60 22.24 -1.90
N ALA A 272 -7.41 21.67 -1.73
CA ALA A 272 -7.07 20.96 -0.50
C ALA A 272 -7.18 21.90 0.71
N SER A 273 -7.80 21.44 1.80
CA SER A 273 -7.85 22.21 3.05
C SER A 273 -6.61 22.01 3.90
N VAL A 274 -5.94 20.87 3.72
CA VAL A 274 -4.71 20.51 4.44
C VAL A 274 -3.75 19.87 3.44
N ILE A 275 -2.46 20.19 3.57
CA ILE A 275 -1.38 19.48 2.91
C ILE A 275 -0.64 18.70 3.98
N SER A 276 -0.74 17.38 3.93
CA SER A 276 -0.03 16.46 4.79
C SER A 276 1.32 16.13 4.16
N VAL A 277 2.41 16.39 4.88
CA VAL A 277 3.76 16.13 4.37
C VAL A 277 4.43 15.06 5.21
N LEU A 278 4.85 13.97 4.56
CA LEU A 278 5.66 12.95 5.22
C LEU A 278 7.07 13.49 5.45
N THR A 279 7.55 13.41 6.70
CA THR A 279 8.91 13.86 7.06
C THR A 279 9.84 12.73 7.50
N GLU A 280 9.33 11.49 7.56
CA GLU A 280 10.11 10.31 7.93
C GLU A 280 11.04 9.88 6.77
N PRO A 281 12.37 9.79 6.99
CA PRO A 281 13.34 9.64 5.91
C PRO A 281 13.56 8.20 5.43
N THR A 282 13.36 7.19 6.28
CA THR A 282 13.78 5.81 6.02
C THR A 282 12.78 5.06 5.16
N TRP A 283 11.52 5.02 5.56
CA TRP A 283 10.45 4.28 4.88
C TRP A 283 9.58 5.16 3.98
N PHE A 284 9.33 6.42 4.35
CA PHE A 284 8.50 7.32 3.56
C PHE A 284 9.29 8.22 2.60
N LYS A 285 10.62 8.26 2.76
CA LYS A 285 11.55 9.07 1.95
C LYS A 285 11.16 10.56 1.94
N GLY A 286 10.65 11.04 3.07
CA GLY A 286 10.30 12.42 3.32
C GLY A 286 11.40 13.17 4.08
N SER A 287 11.21 14.48 4.26
CA SER A 287 12.13 15.31 5.03
C SER A 287 11.45 16.57 5.57
N LEU A 288 12.03 17.17 6.60
CA LEU A 288 11.61 18.50 7.08
C LEU A 288 11.79 19.60 6.04
N LEU A 289 12.78 19.45 5.15
CA LEU A 289 12.98 20.36 4.03
C LEU A 289 11.76 20.32 3.08
N ASP A 290 11.22 19.14 2.80
CA ASP A 290 10.00 19.01 1.99
C ASP A 290 8.83 19.77 2.61
N MET A 291 8.66 19.66 3.93
CA MET A 291 7.59 20.36 4.64
C MET A 291 7.79 21.87 4.61
N ARG A 292 9.01 22.35 4.87
CA ARG A 292 9.34 23.78 4.81
C ARG A 292 9.09 24.35 3.41
N LEU A 293 9.52 23.65 2.37
CA LEU A 293 9.32 24.06 0.98
C LEU A 293 7.84 24.00 0.57
N ALA A 294 7.10 22.97 0.99
CA ALA A 294 5.66 22.87 0.79
C ALA A 294 4.91 24.03 1.46
N ARG A 295 5.29 24.38 2.69
CA ARG A 295 4.75 25.55 3.40
C ARG A 295 5.01 26.82 2.61
N GLN A 296 6.28 27.11 2.30
CA GLN A 296 6.71 28.32 1.58
C GLN A 296 6.02 28.49 0.22
N ALA A 297 5.78 27.40 -0.51
CA ALA A 297 5.10 27.43 -1.80
C ALA A 297 3.65 27.95 -1.74
N VAL A 298 3.01 27.88 -0.57
CA VAL A 298 1.62 28.29 -0.37
C VAL A 298 1.47 29.51 0.56
N ASP A 299 2.57 30.10 1.04
CA ASP A 299 2.57 31.24 1.98
C ASP A 299 1.76 32.43 1.47
N ALA A 300 1.93 32.76 0.19
CA ALA A 300 1.30 33.94 -0.41
C ALA A 300 -0.18 33.73 -0.75
N LEU A 301 -0.70 32.50 -0.64
CA LEU A 301 -2.08 32.21 -1.01
C LEU A 301 -3.05 32.70 0.08
N PRO A 302 -4.10 33.44 -0.28
CA PRO A 302 -5.18 33.72 0.65
C PRO A 302 -5.86 32.41 1.03
N HIS A 303 -6.19 32.24 2.31
CA HIS A 303 -6.82 31.02 2.82
C HIS A 303 -6.06 29.73 2.49
N ARG A 304 -4.71 29.79 2.48
CA ARG A 304 -3.84 28.64 2.23
C ARG A 304 -4.25 27.38 3.02
N PRO A 305 -3.94 26.17 2.52
CA PRO A 305 -4.12 24.95 3.29
C PRO A 305 -3.29 24.96 4.58
N ALA A 306 -3.75 24.23 5.60
CA ALA A 306 -2.95 23.96 6.78
C ALA A 306 -1.86 22.93 6.45
N ILE A 307 -0.66 23.08 7.00
CA ILE A 307 0.44 22.14 6.85
C ILE A 307 0.43 21.17 8.03
N LEU A 308 0.26 19.88 7.73
CA LEU A 308 0.31 18.80 8.71
C LEU A 308 1.65 18.06 8.57
N ARG A 309 2.46 18.06 9.65
CA ARG A 309 3.62 17.17 9.75
C ARG A 309 3.12 15.75 10.00
N LYS A 310 3.30 14.87 9.02
CA LYS A 310 2.99 13.45 9.14
C LYS A 310 4.27 12.66 9.41
N ASP A 311 4.45 12.29 10.67
CA ASP A 311 5.65 11.61 11.18
C ASP A 311 5.27 10.79 12.42
N PHE A 312 6.23 10.03 12.96
CA PHE A 312 6.11 9.26 14.18
C PHE A 312 6.64 10.11 15.35
N ILE A 313 5.77 10.93 15.94
CA ILE A 313 6.12 11.90 16.98
C ILE A 313 5.99 11.28 18.37
N PHE A 314 7.10 11.27 19.11
CA PHE A 314 7.19 10.80 20.50
C PHE A 314 8.01 11.74 21.40
N ASP A 315 8.50 12.86 20.87
CA ASP A 315 9.31 13.84 21.58
C ASP A 315 8.84 15.28 21.35
N GLU A 316 8.77 16.12 22.40
CA GLU A 316 8.46 17.55 22.31
C GLU A 316 9.42 18.25 21.34
N TYR A 317 10.67 17.80 21.28
CA TYR A 317 11.65 18.24 20.29
C TYR A 317 11.10 18.19 18.86
N GLN A 318 10.41 17.11 18.49
CA GLN A 318 9.85 16.97 17.14
C GLN A 318 8.70 17.95 16.88
N ILE A 319 7.95 18.33 17.91
CA ILE A 319 6.85 19.30 17.80
C ILE A 319 7.42 20.72 17.68
N ALA A 320 8.44 21.07 18.48
CA ALA A 320 9.18 22.32 18.36
C ALA A 320 9.79 22.48 16.96
N GLU A 321 10.46 21.42 16.49
CA GLU A 321 11.05 21.34 15.15
C GLU A 321 9.97 21.50 14.07
N ALA A 322 8.80 20.87 14.23
CA ALA A 322 7.70 21.00 13.29
C ALA A 322 7.20 22.45 13.18
N ARG A 323 7.04 23.14 14.32
CA ARG A 323 6.61 24.54 14.37
C ARG A 323 7.60 25.48 13.69
N LEU A 324 8.88 25.34 13.97
CA LEU A 324 9.94 26.13 13.32
C LEU A 324 9.99 25.91 11.80
N HIS A 325 9.60 24.72 11.33
CA HIS A 325 9.48 24.41 9.90
C HIS A 325 8.10 24.76 9.30
N GLY A 326 7.23 25.44 10.06
CA GLY A 326 5.97 25.99 9.57
C GLY A 326 4.78 25.04 9.61
N ALA A 327 4.80 23.99 10.43
CA ALA A 327 3.64 23.13 10.64
C ALA A 327 2.51 23.89 11.36
N ASP A 328 1.27 23.70 10.88
CA ASP A 328 0.04 24.17 11.52
C ASP A 328 -0.63 23.06 12.37
N SER A 329 -0.20 21.80 12.17
CA SER A 329 -0.62 20.63 12.95
C SER A 329 0.43 19.52 12.88
N VAL A 330 0.35 18.58 13.80
CA VAL A 330 1.20 17.39 13.91
C VAL A 330 0.34 16.14 14.11
N LEU A 331 0.84 14.99 13.67
CA LEU A 331 0.20 13.69 13.90
C LEU A 331 0.65 13.09 15.25
N LEU A 332 -0.30 12.70 16.10
CA LEU A 332 -0.04 11.89 17.30
C LEU A 332 -0.74 10.54 17.18
N ILE A 333 0.01 9.44 17.23
CA ILE A 333 -0.52 8.08 16.99
C ILE A 333 -0.73 7.38 18.32
N VAL A 334 -1.98 7.10 18.69
CA VAL A 334 -2.30 6.52 20.01
C VAL A 334 -1.72 5.11 20.15
N ALA A 335 -1.73 4.30 19.09
CA ALA A 335 -1.13 2.96 19.10
C ALA A 335 0.39 2.94 19.42
N MET A 336 1.08 4.07 19.25
CA MET A 336 2.52 4.22 19.48
C MET A 336 2.85 4.83 20.84
N LEU A 337 1.91 5.57 21.45
CA LEU A 337 2.18 6.43 22.59
C LEU A 337 1.48 5.93 23.85
N PRO A 338 2.22 5.68 24.94
CA PRO A 338 1.61 5.52 26.26
C PRO A 338 0.74 6.75 26.59
N VAL A 339 -0.41 6.55 27.23
CA VAL A 339 -1.38 7.64 27.52
C VAL A 339 -0.74 8.86 28.21
N PRO A 340 0.14 8.72 29.22
CA PRO A 340 0.81 9.88 29.82
C PRO A 340 1.69 10.65 28.82
N ARG A 341 2.33 9.94 27.89
CA ARG A 341 3.17 10.54 26.85
C ARG A 341 2.33 11.25 25.79
N LEU A 342 1.23 10.64 25.37
CA LEU A 342 0.26 11.25 24.48
C LEU A 342 -0.25 12.58 25.05
N HIS A 343 -0.60 12.60 26.34
CA HIS A 343 -1.07 13.82 27.02
C HIS A 343 0.00 14.92 27.05
N ALA A 344 1.24 14.59 27.43
CA ALA A 344 2.34 15.56 27.44
C ALA A 344 2.59 16.19 26.06
N LEU A 345 2.62 15.36 25.00
CA LEU A 345 2.84 15.83 23.63
C LEU A 345 1.68 16.67 23.11
N TYR A 346 0.44 16.32 23.45
CA TYR A 346 -0.74 17.09 23.07
C TYR A 346 -0.74 18.47 23.74
N GLU A 347 -0.54 18.54 25.05
CA GLU A 347 -0.45 19.81 25.78
C GLU A 347 0.70 20.69 25.29
N TYR A 348 1.85 20.07 24.95
CA TYR A 348 2.98 20.80 24.37
C TYR A 348 2.66 21.34 22.96
N ALA A 349 1.98 20.59 22.11
CA ALA A 349 1.52 21.11 20.81
C ALA A 349 0.54 22.29 20.99
N LYS A 350 -0.38 22.18 21.96
CA LYS A 350 -1.33 23.24 22.30
C LYS A 350 -0.65 24.50 22.82
N SER A 351 0.39 24.37 23.64
CA SER A 351 1.16 25.52 24.14
C SER A 351 1.91 26.25 23.01
N LEU A 352 2.24 25.56 21.92
CA LEU A 352 2.79 26.16 20.69
C LEU A 352 1.74 26.63 19.67
N GLY A 353 0.47 26.63 20.07
CA GLY A 353 -0.63 27.19 19.29
C GLY A 353 -1.17 26.30 18.16
N ILE A 354 -0.83 25.01 18.14
CA ILE A 354 -1.31 24.06 17.11
C ILE A 354 -2.15 22.95 17.72
N GLU A 355 -3.19 22.53 17.00
CA GLU A 355 -4.05 21.41 17.37
C GLU A 355 -3.54 20.13 16.66
N PRO A 356 -3.17 19.06 17.40
CA PRO A 356 -2.78 17.79 16.80
C PRO A 356 -3.94 17.07 16.08
N LEU A 357 -3.61 16.35 15.01
CA LEU A 357 -4.43 15.25 14.51
C LEU A 357 -4.10 14.01 15.34
N VAL A 358 -5.04 13.54 16.16
CA VAL A 358 -4.85 12.33 16.98
C VAL A 358 -5.35 11.12 16.20
N GLU A 359 -4.46 10.19 15.87
CA GLU A 359 -4.75 9.01 15.08
C GLU A 359 -5.08 7.80 15.96
N VAL A 360 -6.20 7.16 15.64
CA VAL A 360 -6.75 5.98 16.33
C VAL A 360 -7.13 4.90 15.32
N ASN A 361 -7.15 3.64 15.75
CA ASN A 361 -7.57 2.50 14.94
C ASN A 361 -8.69 1.67 15.59
N ASN A 362 -8.96 1.83 16.89
CA ASN A 362 -9.98 1.07 17.62
C ASN A 362 -10.67 1.91 18.72
N ALA A 363 -11.69 1.32 19.36
CA ALA A 363 -12.51 2.01 20.36
C ALA A 363 -11.72 2.46 21.59
N ARG A 364 -10.77 1.65 22.07
CA ARG A 364 -9.92 1.97 23.23
C ARG A 364 -9.03 3.19 22.95
N GLU A 365 -8.48 3.26 21.74
CA GLU A 365 -7.69 4.42 21.30
C GLU A 365 -8.56 5.67 21.12
N MET A 366 -9.79 5.50 20.60
CA MET A 366 -10.79 6.57 20.51
C MET A 366 -11.15 7.13 21.90
N GLU A 367 -11.36 6.27 22.90
CA GLU A 367 -11.60 6.71 24.29
C GLU A 367 -10.44 7.54 24.84
N ALA A 368 -9.19 7.12 24.60
CA ALA A 368 -8.01 7.88 25.02
C ALA A 368 -7.95 9.26 24.32
N ALA A 369 -8.22 9.32 23.01
CA ALA A 369 -8.26 10.56 22.25
C ALA A 369 -9.40 11.50 22.71
N LEU A 370 -10.56 10.96 23.08
CA LEU A 370 -11.68 11.73 23.62
C LEU A 370 -11.39 12.25 25.03
N ALA A 371 -10.79 11.43 25.90
CA ALA A 371 -10.39 11.84 27.24
C ALA A 371 -9.33 12.95 27.24
N LEU A 372 -8.49 12.98 26.20
CA LEU A 372 -7.52 14.04 25.95
C LEU A 372 -8.16 15.38 25.56
N GLY A 373 -9.42 15.38 25.13
CA GLY A 373 -10.09 16.57 24.61
C GLY A 373 -9.72 16.93 23.17
N ALA A 374 -9.19 15.97 22.40
CA ALA A 374 -8.75 16.17 21.03
C ALA A 374 -9.88 16.71 20.14
N LYS A 375 -9.61 17.79 19.38
CA LYS A 375 -10.60 18.41 18.49
C LYS A 375 -10.61 17.81 17.09
N VAL A 376 -9.52 17.16 16.68
CA VAL A 376 -9.42 16.48 15.38
C VAL A 376 -8.90 15.06 15.60
N ILE A 377 -9.75 14.07 15.30
CA ILE A 377 -9.42 12.66 15.49
C ILE A 377 -9.47 11.96 14.14
N GLY A 378 -8.37 11.31 13.75
CA GLY A 378 -8.26 10.55 12.53
C GLY A 378 -8.37 9.06 12.77
N VAL A 379 -9.33 8.41 12.10
CA VAL A 379 -9.44 6.96 12.10
C VAL A 379 -8.59 6.40 10.97
N ASN A 380 -7.53 5.68 11.30
CA ASN A 380 -6.72 4.99 10.30
C ASN A 380 -7.38 3.66 9.96
N ASN A 381 -7.96 3.56 8.76
CA ASN A 381 -8.58 2.33 8.27
C ASN A 381 -7.54 1.23 7.98
N ARG A 382 -6.24 1.57 8.00
CA ARG A 382 -5.15 0.59 7.88
C ARG A 382 -4.58 0.30 9.26
N ASN A 383 -4.62 -0.95 9.69
CA ASN A 383 -3.92 -1.38 10.89
C ASN A 383 -2.40 -1.24 10.67
N LEU A 384 -1.71 -0.51 11.54
CA LEU A 384 -0.28 -0.23 11.41
C LEU A 384 0.61 -1.43 11.80
N HIS A 385 0.07 -2.47 12.42
CA HIS A 385 0.82 -3.66 12.79
C HIS A 385 0.87 -4.71 11.67
N ASP A 386 -0.19 -4.83 10.86
CA ASP A 386 -0.33 -5.86 9.81
C ASP A 386 -0.68 -5.31 8.40
N PHE A 387 -0.93 -3.99 8.29
CA PHE A 387 -1.31 -3.27 7.07
C PHE A 387 -2.63 -3.68 6.40
N GLN A 388 -3.47 -4.48 7.04
CA GLN A 388 -4.81 -4.78 6.58
C GLN A 388 -5.67 -3.51 6.58
N VAL A 389 -6.46 -3.32 5.52
CA VAL A 389 -7.36 -2.17 5.38
C VAL A 389 -8.79 -2.62 5.62
N ASP A 390 -9.41 -2.08 6.67
CA ASP A 390 -10.82 -2.26 6.98
C ASP A 390 -11.54 -0.91 6.93
N MET A 391 -12.25 -0.67 5.83
CA MET A 391 -13.02 0.56 5.59
C MET A 391 -14.21 0.73 6.54
N SER A 392 -14.63 -0.33 7.24
CA SER A 392 -15.69 -0.27 8.24
C SER A 392 -15.23 0.21 9.61
N THR A 393 -13.92 0.37 9.82
CA THR A 393 -13.35 0.89 11.08
C THR A 393 -13.87 2.29 11.39
N THR A 394 -13.84 3.19 10.40
CA THR A 394 -14.40 4.55 10.55
C THR A 394 -15.88 4.50 10.90
N SER A 395 -16.67 3.67 10.23
CA SER A 395 -18.11 3.52 10.49
C SER A 395 -18.39 3.09 11.93
N ARG A 396 -17.62 2.14 12.48
CA ARG A 396 -17.78 1.65 13.87
C ARG A 396 -17.45 2.70 14.92
N LEU A 397 -16.48 3.58 14.64
CA LEU A 397 -16.01 4.59 15.58
C LEU A 397 -16.75 5.93 15.47
N ALA A 398 -17.44 6.18 14.35
CA ALA A 398 -18.17 7.42 14.11
C ALA A 398 -19.27 7.69 15.16
N ASP A 399 -19.89 6.65 15.68
CA ASP A 399 -20.93 6.76 16.71
C ASP A 399 -20.40 7.35 18.02
N MET A 400 -19.13 7.10 18.36
CA MET A 400 -18.52 7.55 19.63
C MET A 400 -18.30 9.07 19.68
N VAL A 401 -18.22 9.71 18.51
CA VAL A 401 -18.00 11.15 18.36
C VAL A 401 -19.27 11.91 17.98
N ARG A 402 -20.38 11.20 17.74
CA ARG A 402 -21.68 11.82 17.43
C ARG A 402 -22.05 12.78 18.57
N GLU A 403 -22.49 13.99 18.22
CA GLU A 403 -22.86 15.08 19.15
C GLU A 403 -21.71 15.71 19.95
N ARG A 404 -20.45 15.33 19.68
CA ARG A 404 -19.28 15.99 20.26
C ARG A 404 -18.74 17.06 19.31
N ASP A 405 -18.13 18.11 19.87
CA ASP A 405 -17.35 19.09 19.09
C ASP A 405 -15.97 18.50 18.72
N VAL A 406 -16.00 17.46 17.89
CA VAL A 406 -14.84 16.71 17.37
C VAL A 406 -15.00 16.58 15.86
N ILE A 407 -13.94 16.90 15.13
CA ILE A 407 -13.85 16.66 13.69
C ILE A 407 -13.30 15.26 13.48
N LEU A 408 -14.17 14.34 13.04
CA LEU A 408 -13.76 13.00 12.66
C LEU A 408 -13.16 13.01 11.26
N CYS A 409 -11.99 12.38 11.11
CA CYS A 409 -11.28 12.27 9.85
C CYS A 409 -11.14 10.80 9.46
N ALA A 410 -11.36 10.46 8.19
CA ALA A 410 -11.04 9.13 7.66
C ALA A 410 -9.64 9.15 7.03
N LEU A 411 -8.76 8.26 7.47
CA LEU A 411 -7.38 8.15 6.99
C LEU A 411 -7.15 6.79 6.32
N SER A 412 -6.38 6.79 5.24
CA SER A 412 -6.03 5.60 4.45
C SER A 412 -7.21 4.93 3.74
N GLY A 413 -6.91 4.25 2.62
CA GLY A 413 -7.88 3.37 1.93
C GLY A 413 -8.89 4.07 1.01
N ILE A 414 -8.91 5.40 0.97
CA ILE A 414 -9.77 6.16 0.06
C ILE A 414 -9.19 6.14 -1.36
N GLN A 415 -9.90 5.54 -2.31
CA GLN A 415 -9.46 5.35 -3.69
C GLN A 415 -10.36 6.03 -4.71
N SER A 416 -11.61 6.33 -4.34
CA SER A 416 -12.62 6.84 -5.25
C SER A 416 -13.50 7.91 -4.62
N SER A 417 -14.19 8.70 -5.46
CA SER A 417 -15.23 9.61 -5.01
C SER A 417 -16.42 8.90 -4.35
N GLN A 418 -16.62 7.61 -4.66
CA GLN A 418 -17.64 6.80 -4.02
C GLN A 418 -17.31 6.53 -2.54
N ASP A 419 -16.04 6.25 -2.23
CA ASP A 419 -15.59 6.07 -0.83
C ASP A 419 -15.84 7.36 -0.02
N VAL A 420 -15.58 8.51 -0.63
CA VAL A 420 -15.80 9.83 -0.02
C VAL A 420 -17.28 10.07 0.25
N ARG A 421 -18.19 9.69 -0.66
CA ARG A 421 -19.64 9.83 -0.45
C ARG A 421 -20.10 9.08 0.79
N THR A 422 -19.71 7.81 0.95
CA THR A 422 -20.04 7.00 2.13
C THR A 422 -19.58 7.68 3.43
N TYR A 423 -18.34 8.19 3.47
CA TYR A 423 -17.85 8.92 4.65
C TYR A 423 -18.59 10.22 4.92
N THR A 424 -19.04 10.91 3.87
CA THR A 424 -19.82 12.14 4.00
C THR A 424 -21.16 11.87 4.71
N GLU A 425 -21.84 10.80 4.32
CA GLU A 425 -23.11 10.36 4.94
C GLU A 425 -22.93 9.95 6.41
N GLN A 426 -21.74 9.47 6.78
CA GLN A 426 -21.39 9.10 8.15
C GLN A 426 -20.94 10.29 9.03
N GLY A 427 -20.99 11.52 8.50
CA GLY A 427 -20.61 12.72 9.24
C GLY A 427 -19.10 12.93 9.38
N VAL A 428 -18.28 12.24 8.56
CA VAL A 428 -16.83 12.48 8.51
C VAL A 428 -16.58 13.91 8.02
N GLY A 429 -15.81 14.69 8.80
CA GLY A 429 -15.51 16.09 8.51
C GLY A 429 -14.34 16.27 7.54
N ALA A 430 -13.42 15.31 7.46
CA ALA A 430 -12.27 15.38 6.58
C ALA A 430 -11.75 14.00 6.14
N VAL A 431 -11.08 13.95 4.99
CA VAL A 431 -10.51 12.74 4.41
C VAL A 431 -9.04 12.95 4.06
N LEU A 432 -8.19 11.98 4.38
CA LEU A 432 -6.75 12.01 4.04
C LEU A 432 -6.43 11.01 2.94
N GLY A 433 -5.86 11.51 1.85
CA GLY A 433 -5.50 10.70 0.68
C GLY A 433 -4.34 11.28 -0.11
N SER A 434 -3.68 10.44 -0.92
CA SER A 434 -2.61 10.86 -1.82
C SER A 434 -3.10 10.82 -3.27
N ALA A 435 -2.82 11.86 -4.05
CA ALA A 435 -3.29 11.96 -5.44
C ALA A 435 -2.74 10.83 -6.33
N ASN A 436 -1.57 10.27 -6.01
CA ASN A 436 -0.97 9.17 -6.76
C ASN A 436 -1.69 7.82 -6.53
N GLY A 437 -2.70 7.79 -5.65
CA GLY A 437 -3.63 6.67 -5.47
C GLY A 437 -5.03 6.91 -6.04
N LEU A 438 -5.30 8.11 -6.58
CA LEU A 438 -6.56 8.45 -7.26
C LEU A 438 -6.37 8.26 -8.77
N SER A 439 -6.13 7.02 -9.20
CA SER A 439 -6.28 6.62 -10.60
C SER A 439 -7.63 5.92 -10.75
N GLY A 440 -8.70 6.68 -10.91
CA GLY A 440 -10.05 6.13 -11.06
C GLY A 440 -11.07 7.19 -11.44
N GLY A 441 -11.89 6.89 -12.44
CA GLY A 441 -12.82 7.82 -13.09
C GLY A 441 -13.75 8.54 -12.10
N THR A 442 -13.78 9.86 -12.20
CA THR A 442 -14.65 10.75 -11.41
C THR A 442 -16.13 10.52 -11.67
N GLY A 443 -16.49 9.74 -12.70
CA GLY A 443 -17.84 9.67 -13.26
C GLY A 443 -18.27 11.00 -13.91
N SER A 444 -17.41 12.02 -13.86
CA SER A 444 -17.65 13.30 -14.51
C SER A 444 -17.34 13.16 -15.99
N ARG A 445 -18.23 13.70 -16.82
CA ARG A 445 -18.01 13.78 -18.26
C ARG A 445 -16.72 14.58 -18.53
N ILE A 446 -15.97 14.15 -19.53
CA ILE A 446 -14.84 14.88 -20.07
C ILE A 446 -15.36 16.21 -20.61
N ASP A 447 -14.69 17.31 -20.28
CA ASP A 447 -14.94 18.60 -20.90
C ASP A 447 -14.49 18.52 -22.37
N LEU A 448 -15.48 18.47 -23.27
CA LEU A 448 -15.25 18.26 -24.70
C LEU A 448 -14.60 19.48 -25.36
N ASP A 449 -14.85 20.68 -24.85
CA ASP A 449 -14.26 21.92 -25.37
C ASP A 449 -12.78 22.00 -25.00
N LEU A 450 -12.43 21.60 -23.77
CA LEU A 450 -11.04 21.48 -23.35
C LEU A 450 -10.30 20.40 -24.15
N ALA A 451 -10.90 19.21 -24.29
CA ALA A 451 -10.29 18.11 -25.04
C ALA A 451 -10.06 18.49 -26.51
N ARG A 452 -11.05 19.15 -27.13
CA ARG A 452 -10.93 19.69 -28.49
C ARG A 452 -9.82 20.75 -28.58
N SER A 453 -9.76 21.69 -27.63
CA SER A 453 -8.69 22.69 -27.60
C SER A 453 -7.30 22.08 -27.50
N VAL A 454 -7.14 20.94 -26.81
CA VAL A 454 -5.85 20.23 -26.73
C VAL A 454 -5.49 19.59 -28.07
N VAL A 455 -6.45 18.93 -28.73
CA VAL A 455 -6.23 18.37 -30.09
C VAL A 455 -5.86 19.45 -31.09
N GLU A 456 -6.52 20.61 -31.03
CA GLU A 456 -6.32 21.73 -31.95
C GLU A 456 -5.02 22.52 -31.68
N LYS A 457 -4.53 22.57 -30.44
CA LYS A 457 -3.33 23.34 -30.07
C LYS A 457 -2.00 22.64 -30.42
N GLY A 458 -1.98 21.31 -30.52
CA GLY A 458 -0.75 20.55 -30.78
C GLY A 458 0.23 20.56 -29.59
N GLU A 459 1.32 19.78 -29.66
CA GLU A 459 2.37 19.78 -28.62
C GLU A 459 3.29 21.01 -28.70
N VAL A 460 3.30 21.76 -29.81
CA VAL A 460 4.27 22.86 -29.99
C VAL A 460 3.78 24.04 -30.85
N GLY A 461 2.48 24.17 -31.15
CA GLY A 461 1.95 25.28 -31.96
C GLY A 461 2.34 25.24 -33.44
N ASP A 462 2.79 24.08 -33.90
CA ASP A 462 3.15 23.68 -35.26
C ASP A 462 1.95 23.39 -36.16
N GLY A 463 0.72 23.45 -35.62
CA GLY A 463 -0.53 23.35 -36.38
C GLY A 463 -0.95 21.91 -36.72
N GLU A 464 -0.16 20.91 -36.34
CA GLU A 464 -0.56 19.50 -36.44
C GLU A 464 -1.39 19.07 -35.22
N ARG A 465 -2.44 18.27 -35.47
CA ARG A 465 -3.35 17.81 -34.42
C ARG A 465 -2.62 16.87 -33.45
N MET A 466 -2.78 17.11 -32.15
CA MET A 466 -2.20 16.24 -31.12
C MET A 466 -2.89 14.86 -31.11
N PRO A 467 -2.16 13.74 -31.24
CA PRO A 467 -2.74 12.40 -31.21
C PRO A 467 -3.10 12.03 -29.77
N ILE A 468 -4.36 12.23 -29.39
CA ILE A 468 -4.83 11.89 -28.04
C ILE A 468 -5.67 10.61 -28.04
N ILE A 469 -5.57 9.86 -26.94
CA ILE A 469 -6.50 8.79 -26.60
C ILE A 469 -7.44 9.31 -25.52
N LEU A 470 -8.74 9.25 -25.77
CA LEU A 470 -9.75 9.82 -24.89
C LEU A 470 -10.46 8.73 -24.07
N ALA A 471 -10.39 8.84 -22.74
CA ALA A 471 -10.87 7.83 -21.81
C ALA A 471 -11.67 8.45 -20.66
N GLY A 472 -12.69 7.75 -20.17
CA GLY A 472 -13.45 8.13 -18.96
C GLY A 472 -14.91 8.50 -19.24
N GLY A 473 -15.84 7.78 -18.63
CA GLY A 473 -17.29 8.06 -18.73
C GLY A 473 -17.92 7.79 -20.11
N LEU A 474 -17.20 7.14 -21.03
CA LEU A 474 -17.72 6.82 -22.36
C LEU A 474 -18.72 5.65 -22.32
N THR A 475 -19.80 5.77 -23.07
CA THR A 475 -20.88 4.79 -23.21
C THR A 475 -21.28 4.65 -24.69
N PRO A 476 -22.04 3.61 -25.07
CA PRO A 476 -22.58 3.52 -26.43
C PRO A 476 -23.38 4.75 -26.87
N ASP A 477 -24.03 5.44 -25.93
CA ASP A 477 -24.90 6.59 -26.21
C ASP A 477 -24.13 7.89 -26.48
N ASN A 478 -22.92 8.05 -25.92
CA ASN A 478 -22.19 9.31 -25.97
C ASN A 478 -20.93 9.29 -26.85
N VAL A 479 -20.38 8.11 -27.14
CA VAL A 479 -19.09 8.01 -27.85
C VAL A 479 -19.13 8.65 -29.24
N LYS A 480 -20.29 8.64 -29.89
CA LYS A 480 -20.49 9.28 -31.19
C LYS A 480 -20.26 10.79 -31.14
N GLU A 481 -20.89 11.49 -30.20
CA GLU A 481 -20.73 12.93 -30.01
C GLU A 481 -19.27 13.28 -29.66
N VAL A 482 -18.67 12.46 -28.79
CA VAL A 482 -17.28 12.62 -28.34
C VAL A 482 -16.29 12.53 -29.52
N VAL A 483 -16.44 11.49 -30.36
CA VAL A 483 -15.58 11.30 -31.54
C VAL A 483 -15.81 12.42 -32.56
N ALA A 484 -17.05 12.85 -32.77
CA ALA A 484 -17.37 13.91 -33.72
C ALA A 484 -16.79 15.27 -33.31
N THR A 485 -16.88 15.60 -32.02
CA THR A 485 -16.45 16.89 -31.48
C THR A 485 -14.93 16.97 -31.33
N VAL A 486 -14.30 15.94 -30.75
CA VAL A 486 -12.88 16.00 -30.38
C VAL A 486 -11.98 15.43 -31.48
N ARG A 487 -12.48 14.48 -32.29
CA ARG A 487 -11.71 13.68 -33.25
C ARG A 487 -10.39 13.14 -32.67
N PRO A 488 -10.46 12.36 -31.56
CA PRO A 488 -9.27 11.77 -30.95
C PRO A 488 -8.70 10.66 -31.84
N TRP A 489 -7.45 10.28 -31.58
CA TRP A 489 -6.80 9.17 -32.29
C TRP A 489 -7.36 7.81 -31.89
N ALA A 490 -7.73 7.66 -30.61
CA ALA A 490 -8.48 6.51 -30.12
C ALA A 490 -9.41 6.89 -28.96
N VAL A 491 -10.37 6.01 -28.67
CA VAL A 491 -11.23 6.09 -27.48
C VAL A 491 -11.05 4.83 -26.63
N ASP A 492 -11.00 5.00 -25.32
CA ASP A 492 -10.90 3.91 -24.34
C ASP A 492 -12.15 3.85 -23.46
N VAL A 493 -12.69 2.64 -23.30
CA VAL A 493 -13.94 2.41 -22.56
C VAL A 493 -13.78 1.27 -21.56
N SER A 494 -14.19 1.54 -20.33
CA SER A 494 -14.25 0.53 -19.27
C SER A 494 -15.66 0.36 -18.69
N GLY A 495 -16.07 1.17 -17.71
CA GLY A 495 -17.33 0.97 -16.98
C GLY A 495 -18.60 1.10 -17.85
N GLY A 496 -18.59 1.94 -18.89
CA GLY A 496 -19.78 2.17 -19.73
C GLY A 496 -20.22 0.99 -20.59
N VAL A 497 -19.41 -0.07 -20.66
CA VAL A 497 -19.73 -1.32 -21.36
C VAL A 497 -19.75 -2.53 -20.42
N GLU A 498 -19.81 -2.30 -19.10
CA GLU A 498 -19.93 -3.38 -18.12
C GLU A 498 -21.38 -3.83 -17.92
N LYS A 499 -21.53 -5.09 -17.51
CA LYS A 499 -22.80 -5.63 -17.03
C LYS A 499 -23.18 -4.95 -15.72
N ALA A 500 -24.48 -4.80 -15.47
CA ALA A 500 -24.99 -4.12 -14.27
C ALA A 500 -24.57 -4.80 -12.96
N ASP A 501 -24.26 -6.11 -13.01
CA ASP A 501 -23.78 -6.90 -11.88
C ASP A 501 -22.25 -6.88 -11.70
N GLY A 502 -21.52 -6.14 -12.55
CA GLY A 502 -20.05 -6.05 -12.51
C GLY A 502 -19.32 -7.35 -12.87
N SER A 503 -20.02 -8.38 -13.38
CA SER A 503 -19.44 -9.70 -13.68
C SER A 503 -18.54 -9.73 -14.92
N GLY A 504 -18.43 -8.61 -15.64
CA GLY A 504 -17.57 -8.45 -16.81
C GLY A 504 -18.13 -7.47 -17.83
N LYS A 505 -17.54 -7.51 -19.04
CA LYS A 505 -18.01 -6.70 -20.17
C LYS A 505 -19.29 -7.30 -20.76
N ASP A 506 -20.24 -6.42 -21.09
CA ASP A 506 -21.45 -6.75 -21.81
C ASP A 506 -21.14 -6.73 -23.32
N ALA A 507 -21.21 -7.90 -23.96
CA ALA A 507 -20.82 -8.04 -25.36
C ALA A 507 -21.68 -7.18 -26.31
N GLU A 508 -22.96 -6.96 -25.98
CA GLU A 508 -23.85 -6.14 -26.80
C GLU A 508 -23.52 -4.66 -26.61
N LYS A 509 -23.24 -4.21 -25.38
CA LYS A 509 -22.75 -2.84 -25.16
C LYS A 509 -21.40 -2.58 -25.82
N VAL A 510 -20.49 -3.56 -25.83
CA VAL A 510 -19.20 -3.43 -26.54
C VAL A 510 -19.41 -3.28 -28.04
N LYS A 511 -20.27 -4.11 -28.66
CA LYS A 511 -20.59 -3.99 -30.09
C LYS A 511 -21.24 -2.64 -30.41
N ALA A 512 -22.22 -2.22 -29.60
CA ALA A 512 -22.90 -0.94 -29.76
C ALA A 512 -21.91 0.23 -29.64
N PHE A 513 -20.99 0.18 -28.66
CA PHE A 513 -19.94 1.16 -28.48
C PHE A 513 -19.02 1.26 -29.70
N ILE A 514 -18.53 0.12 -30.21
CA ILE A 514 -17.65 0.09 -31.38
C ILE A 514 -18.38 0.61 -32.61
N SER A 515 -19.65 0.21 -32.81
CA SER A 515 -20.46 0.67 -33.93
C SER A 515 -20.70 2.19 -33.87
N ALA A 516 -21.05 2.72 -32.70
CA ALA A 516 -21.26 4.15 -32.49
C ALA A 516 -19.96 4.95 -32.72
N ALA A 517 -18.83 4.48 -32.19
CA ALA A 517 -17.52 5.12 -32.35
C ALA A 517 -17.04 5.15 -33.81
N LYS A 518 -17.33 4.10 -34.59
CA LYS A 518 -16.97 3.99 -36.02
C LYS A 518 -17.97 4.64 -36.98
N SER A 519 -19.10 5.13 -36.48
CA SER A 519 -20.17 5.73 -37.31
C SER A 519 -19.93 7.20 -37.66
N VAL A 520 -18.79 7.76 -37.26
CA VAL A 520 -18.43 9.18 -37.34
C VAL A 520 -17.31 9.40 -38.33
#